data_AF-A0A2D4MWI1-F1
#
_entry.id   AF-A0A2D4MWI1-F1
#
_cell.length_a   1.000
_cell.length_b   1.000
_cell.length_c   1.000
_cell.angle_alpha   90.00
_cell.angle_beta   90.00
_cell.angle_gamma   90.00
#
_symmetry.space_group_name_H-M   'P 1'
#
loop_
_entity.id
_entity.type
_entity.pdbx_description
1 polymer ?
#
loop_
_entity_poly.entity_id
_entity_poly.type
_entity_poly.pdbx_seq_one_letter_code
_entity_poly.pdbx_strand_id
1 'polypeptide(L)'
;DDAFDPNDSDIDPESRETDLLSGIDGKGSSQMKGWKLSQQQFVALLWKRLLIAKRSRKGIFAQIVLPAIFVCIALVFSLIVPPFGKYPSLELQPWMYDQQYTFVSNDAPEDATTQKLFNALLSKPGFGTRCMEGYTIPGAPCSVGEEEWSQAPVPENVIEIFQKGNWTMENPSPSCICSKNNIKTILPVCPAGAGGLPPPQVCG
;
A
#
# COMPACT_ATOMS: atom_id res chain seq x y z
N ASP A 1 8.36 53.71 -18.76
CA ASP A 1 8.46 52.26 -18.95
C ASP A 1 8.41 51.58 -17.59
N ASP A 2 7.16 51.38 -17.17
CA ASP A 2 6.55 50.40 -16.26
C ASP A 2 7.32 49.90 -15.02
N ALA A 3 6.88 50.40 -13.85
CA ALA A 3 7.01 49.71 -12.56
C ALA A 3 5.61 49.37 -12.02
N PHE A 4 5.50 48.13 -11.57
CA PHE A 4 4.32 47.34 -11.25
C PHE A 4 3.82 47.59 -9.81
N ASP A 5 2.52 47.86 -9.65
CA ASP A 5 1.72 47.65 -8.42
C ASP A 5 1.15 46.21 -8.46
N PRO A 6 0.79 45.52 -7.33
CA PRO A 6 -0.07 46.10 -6.30
C PRO A 6 0.12 45.65 -4.83
N ASN A 7 -0.18 46.60 -3.94
CA ASN A 7 -1.01 46.48 -2.74
C ASN A 7 -0.61 45.48 -1.61
N ASP A 8 -0.17 46.03 -0.48
CA ASP A 8 -0.46 45.44 0.83
C ASP A 8 -0.81 46.57 1.82
N SER A 9 -2.05 46.55 2.31
CA SER A 9 -2.59 47.53 3.24
C SER A 9 -2.97 46.82 4.54
N ASP A 10 -2.00 46.71 5.46
CA ASP A 10 -2.25 46.36 6.85
C ASP A 10 -2.11 47.60 7.73
N ILE A 11 -3.27 48.21 7.99
CA ILE A 11 -3.46 49.24 9.01
C ILE A 11 -3.54 48.55 10.37
N ASP A 12 -2.53 48.82 11.19
CA ASP A 12 -2.44 48.45 12.60
C ASP A 12 -3.31 49.41 13.46
N PRO A 13 -4.32 48.92 14.21
CA PRO A 13 -5.05 49.72 15.18
C PRO A 13 -4.63 49.36 16.62
N GLU A 14 -3.35 49.16 16.92
CA GLU A 14 -2.86 48.88 18.28
C GLU A 14 -2.06 50.06 18.89
N SER A 15 -2.54 51.30 18.75
CA SER A 15 -1.90 52.47 19.40
C SER A 15 -2.83 53.48 20.07
N ARG A 16 -4.16 53.27 20.06
CA ARG A 16 -5.13 54.28 20.58
C ARG A 16 -5.91 53.90 21.83
N GLU A 17 -5.39 53.02 22.69
CA GLU A 17 -6.06 52.70 23.97
C GLU A 17 -5.25 53.07 25.22
N THR A 18 -4.04 53.59 25.08
CA THR A 18 -3.19 54.01 26.21
C THR A 18 -3.43 55.44 26.71
N ASP A 19 -4.27 56.25 26.03
CA ASP A 19 -4.43 57.68 26.36
C ASP A 19 -5.62 58.01 27.28
N LEU A 20 -6.52 57.07 27.59
CA LEU A 20 -7.73 57.37 28.37
C LEU A 20 -7.60 57.27 29.90
N LEU A 21 -6.39 57.02 30.42
CA LEU A 21 -6.15 56.89 31.87
C LEU A 21 -5.02 57.78 32.42
N SER A 22 -4.52 58.75 31.63
CA SER A 22 -3.40 59.61 32.06
C SER A 22 -3.79 60.79 32.96
N GLY A 23 -5.06 60.92 33.35
CA GLY A 23 -5.55 62.06 34.13
C GLY A 23 -6.27 61.69 35.41
N ILE A 24 -5.56 61.32 36.47
CA ILE A 24 -5.91 61.62 37.87
C ILE A 24 -4.59 61.79 38.64
N ASP A 25 -4.28 63.04 38.94
CA ASP A 25 -3.20 63.42 39.86
C ASP A 25 -3.71 63.20 41.30
N GLY A 26 -2.97 62.44 42.10
CA GLY A 26 -3.43 61.93 43.39
C GLY A 26 -2.28 61.53 44.30
N LYS A 27 -1.67 62.53 44.94
CA LYS A 27 -0.70 62.43 46.04
C LYS A 27 -1.21 61.53 47.18
N GLY A 28 -0.48 60.45 47.52
CA GLY A 28 -0.77 59.69 48.73
C GLY A 28 -0.05 58.35 48.88
N SER A 29 1.03 58.37 49.66
CA SER A 29 1.38 57.40 50.74
C SER A 29 1.12 55.90 50.56
N SER A 30 2.19 55.14 50.83
CA SER A 30 2.27 53.73 51.26
C SER A 30 2.34 52.65 50.16
N GLN A 31 3.56 52.14 49.99
CA GLN A 31 3.84 50.86 49.34
C GLN A 31 3.29 49.72 50.21
N MET A 32 1.99 49.42 50.11
CA MET A 32 1.41 48.24 50.74
C MET A 32 1.59 47.03 49.82
N LYS A 33 2.68 46.28 50.05
CA LYS A 33 2.90 44.94 49.49
C LYS A 33 1.93 43.95 50.14
N GLY A 34 0.68 43.94 49.67
CA GLY A 34 -0.35 43.02 50.15
C GLY A 34 -0.56 41.84 49.19
N TRP A 35 -0.51 40.62 49.70
CA TRP A 35 -0.89 39.38 49.00
C TRP A 35 -2.23 39.51 48.23
N LYS A 36 -3.17 40.28 48.81
CA LYS A 36 -4.49 40.58 48.24
C LYS A 36 -4.43 41.40 46.94
N LEU A 37 -3.45 42.32 46.81
CA LEU A 37 -3.23 43.11 45.59
C LEU A 37 -2.64 42.24 44.47
N SER A 38 -1.71 41.36 44.82
CA SER A 38 -1.13 40.37 43.88
C SER A 38 -2.19 39.39 43.37
N GLN A 39 -3.10 38.93 44.24
CA GLN A 39 -4.25 38.11 43.82
C GLN A 39 -5.20 38.88 42.89
N GLN A 40 -5.52 40.15 43.18
CA GLN A 40 -6.35 40.96 42.29
C GLN A 40 -5.69 41.19 40.93
N GLN A 41 -4.38 41.45 40.90
CA GLN A 41 -3.62 41.57 39.65
C GLN A 41 -3.58 40.24 38.88
N PHE A 42 -3.40 39.10 39.56
CA PHE A 42 -3.44 37.78 38.93
C PHE A 42 -4.81 37.45 38.34
N VAL A 43 -5.89 37.73 39.06
CA VAL A 43 -7.27 37.55 38.57
C VAL A 43 -7.55 38.51 37.40
N ALA A 44 -7.09 39.76 37.45
CA ALA A 44 -7.22 40.71 36.35
C ALA A 44 -6.44 40.24 35.10
N LEU A 45 -5.24 39.69 35.28
CA LEU A 45 -4.44 39.12 34.19
C LEU A 45 -5.11 37.87 33.60
N LEU A 46 -5.66 36.98 34.43
CA LEU A 46 -6.42 35.82 33.96
C LEU A 46 -7.69 36.25 33.21
N TRP A 47 -8.40 37.26 33.71
CA TRP A 47 -9.58 37.81 33.05
C TRP A 47 -9.24 38.46 31.72
N LYS A 48 -8.13 39.22 31.63
CA LYS A 48 -7.60 39.76 30.38
C LYS A 48 -7.23 38.66 29.40
N ARG A 49 -6.54 37.61 29.85
CA ARG A 49 -6.14 36.46 29.01
C ARG A 49 -7.36 35.65 28.54
N LEU A 50 -8.39 35.52 29.39
CA LEU A 50 -9.69 34.92 29.06
C LEU A 50 -10.48 35.75 28.05
N LEU A 51 -10.52 37.08 28.19
CA LEU A 51 -11.18 37.97 27.22
C LEU A 51 -10.51 37.93 25.85
N ILE A 52 -9.16 37.91 25.82
CA ILE A 52 -8.37 37.76 24.58
C ILE A 52 -8.64 36.40 23.94
N ALA A 53 -8.63 35.31 24.72
CA ALA A 53 -9.00 33.98 24.24
C ALA A 53 -10.44 33.93 23.69
N LYS A 54 -11.39 34.58 24.37
CA LYS A 54 -12.81 34.63 23.94
C LYS A 54 -13.01 35.45 22.65
N ARG A 55 -12.17 36.47 22.39
CA ARG A 55 -12.20 37.29 21.17
C ARG A 55 -11.45 36.62 20.00
N SER A 56 -10.40 35.83 20.27
CA SER A 56 -9.62 35.09 19.26
C SER A 56 -10.17 33.69 18.98
N ARG A 57 -11.45 33.60 18.55
CA ARG A 57 -12.06 32.32 18.17
C ARG A 57 -11.21 31.52 17.17
N LYS A 58 -10.48 32.20 16.28
CA LYS A 58 -9.54 31.58 15.32
C LYS A 58 -8.30 30.95 15.99
N GLY A 59 -7.80 31.53 17.09
CA GLY A 59 -6.63 31.02 17.83
C GLY A 59 -6.94 29.82 18.72
N ILE A 60 -8.11 29.81 19.38
CA ILE A 60 -8.61 28.63 20.12
C ILE A 60 -8.87 27.46 19.17
N PHE A 61 -9.45 27.73 18.00
CA PHE A 61 -9.69 26.71 16.99
C PHE A 61 -8.36 26.09 16.52
N ALA A 62 -7.35 26.92 16.22
CA ALA A 62 -6.03 26.42 15.84
C ALA A 62 -5.31 25.66 16.97
N GLN A 63 -5.43 26.06 18.23
CA GLN A 63 -4.73 25.40 19.35
C GLN A 63 -5.40 24.12 19.87
N ILE A 64 -6.73 23.96 19.71
CA ILE A 64 -7.45 22.79 20.22
C ILE A 64 -7.87 21.85 19.09
N VAL A 65 -8.38 22.40 17.97
CA VAL A 65 -8.90 21.57 16.87
C VAL A 65 -7.78 20.98 16.03
N LEU A 66 -6.68 21.71 15.81
CA LEU A 66 -5.55 21.19 15.03
C LEU A 66 -4.88 19.97 15.69
N PRO A 67 -4.55 19.97 17.00
CA PRO A 67 -4.02 18.78 17.66
C PRO A 67 -5.03 17.64 17.70
N ALA A 68 -6.33 17.93 17.88
CA ALA A 68 -7.37 16.91 17.86
C ALA A 68 -7.48 16.23 16.48
N ILE A 69 -7.44 17.00 15.39
CA ILE A 69 -7.41 16.46 14.02
C ILE A 69 -6.15 15.61 13.81
N PHE A 70 -4.99 16.08 14.26
CA PHE A 70 -3.74 15.33 14.13
C PHE A 70 -3.79 13.98 14.87
N VAL A 71 -4.35 13.96 16.09
CA VAL A 71 -4.58 12.72 16.85
C VAL A 71 -5.61 11.82 16.15
N CYS A 72 -6.72 12.37 15.64
CA CYS A 72 -7.70 11.59 14.88
C CYS A 72 -7.08 10.93 13.65
N ILE A 73 -6.28 11.67 12.88
CA ILE A 73 -5.56 11.14 11.72
C ILE A 73 -4.58 10.04 12.15
N ALA A 74 -3.82 10.25 13.24
CA ALA A 74 -2.90 9.24 13.77
C ALA A 74 -3.62 7.96 14.23
N LEU A 75 -4.80 8.08 14.85
CA LEU A 75 -5.63 6.93 15.22
C LEU A 75 -6.16 6.19 13.99
N VAL A 76 -6.59 6.89 12.95
CA VAL A 76 -7.00 6.27 11.68
C VAL A 76 -5.84 5.48 11.07
N PHE A 77 -4.63 6.06 11.03
CA PHE A 77 -3.44 5.32 10.57
C PHE A 77 -3.12 4.11 11.45
N SER A 78 -3.32 4.23 12.76
CA SER A 78 -3.10 3.12 13.70
C SER A 78 -4.14 2.01 13.57
N LEU A 79 -5.33 2.29 13.01
CA LEU A 79 -6.35 1.28 12.69
C LEU A 79 -6.11 0.63 11.32
N ILE A 80 -5.55 1.37 10.36
CA ILE A 80 -5.24 0.85 9.02
C ILE A 80 -3.99 -0.03 9.04
N VAL A 81 -2.97 0.36 9.82
CA VAL A 81 -1.79 -0.47 10.02
C VAL A 81 -2.16 -1.57 10.99
N PRO A 82 -2.30 -2.84 10.54
CA PRO A 82 -2.63 -3.92 11.44
C PRO A 82 -1.54 -4.00 12.51
N PRO A 83 -1.89 -4.15 13.80
CA PRO A 83 -0.89 -4.33 14.83
C PRO A 83 -0.03 -5.54 14.46
N PHE A 84 1.29 -5.37 14.42
CA PHE A 84 2.26 -6.45 14.20
C PHE A 84 2.14 -7.43 15.37
N GLY A 85 1.20 -8.35 15.26
CA GLY A 85 0.56 -8.91 16.44
C GLY A 85 0.60 -10.42 16.46
N LYS A 86 -0.29 -11.06 15.71
CA LYS A 86 -0.44 -12.51 15.76
C LYS A 86 -1.01 -13.01 14.44
N TYR A 87 -0.13 -13.47 13.56
CA TYR A 87 -0.56 -14.39 12.53
C TYR A 87 -0.86 -15.72 13.23
N PRO A 88 -2.09 -16.25 13.13
CA PRO A 88 -2.34 -17.60 13.61
C PRO A 88 -1.41 -18.57 12.86
N SER A 89 -1.08 -19.70 13.46
CA SER A 89 -0.39 -20.78 12.75
C SER A 89 -1.23 -21.18 11.54
N LEU A 90 -0.74 -20.86 10.34
CA LEU A 90 -1.39 -21.17 9.08
C LEU A 90 -0.59 -22.27 8.40
N GLU A 91 -1.27 -23.36 8.04
CA GLU A 91 -0.67 -24.39 7.20
C GLU A 91 -0.41 -23.79 5.82
N LEU A 92 0.85 -23.77 5.40
CA LEU A 92 1.22 -23.29 4.07
C LEU A 92 0.78 -24.33 3.05
N GLN A 93 -0.09 -23.88 2.16
CA GLN A 93 -0.72 -24.72 1.16
C GLN A 93 -0.60 -24.05 -0.19
N PRO A 94 -0.18 -24.75 -1.26
CA PRO A 94 -0.02 -24.14 -2.58
C PRO A 94 -1.28 -23.38 -3.05
N TRP A 95 -2.47 -23.94 -2.81
CA TRP A 95 -3.76 -23.34 -3.17
C TRP A 95 -4.19 -22.14 -2.31
N MET A 96 -3.36 -21.66 -1.37
CA MET A 96 -3.59 -20.39 -0.67
C MET A 96 -3.27 -19.18 -1.55
N TYR A 97 -2.53 -19.39 -2.63
CA TYR A 97 -2.25 -18.39 -3.64
C TYR A 97 -3.25 -18.57 -4.80
N ASP A 98 -3.39 -17.54 -5.63
CA ASP A 98 -4.26 -17.57 -6.82
C ASP A 98 -3.81 -18.65 -7.84
N GLN A 99 -4.32 -18.61 -9.08
CA GLN A 99 -4.04 -19.63 -10.10
C GLN A 99 -2.55 -19.98 -10.23
N GLN A 100 -2.18 -21.16 -9.71
CA GLN A 100 -0.85 -21.72 -9.78
C GLN A 100 -0.83 -22.86 -10.80
N TYR A 101 0.12 -22.80 -11.72
CA TYR A 101 0.41 -23.88 -12.65
C TYR A 101 1.70 -24.55 -12.20
N THR A 102 1.68 -25.88 -12.09
CA THR A 102 2.88 -26.66 -11.83
C THR A 102 3.24 -27.42 -13.10
N PHE A 103 4.48 -27.26 -13.56
CA PHE A 103 5.00 -27.95 -14.73
C PHE A 103 5.66 -29.24 -14.28
N VAL A 104 5.31 -30.36 -14.94
CA VAL A 104 5.93 -31.67 -14.71
C VAL A 104 6.40 -32.20 -16.06
N SER A 105 7.69 -32.56 -16.15
CA SER A 105 8.28 -33.21 -17.31
C SER A 105 8.60 -34.66 -16.98
N ASN A 106 8.30 -35.57 -17.89
CA ASN A 106 8.75 -36.95 -17.81
C ASN A 106 9.98 -37.13 -18.71
N ASP A 107 11.16 -36.89 -18.14
CA ASP A 107 12.42 -36.92 -18.88
C ASP A 107 12.93 -38.36 -19.19
N ALA A 108 12.35 -39.37 -18.52
CA ALA A 108 12.69 -40.78 -18.71
C ALA A 108 11.42 -41.62 -18.98
N PRO A 109 10.79 -41.44 -20.15
CA PRO A 109 9.51 -42.09 -20.45
C PRO A 109 9.63 -43.62 -20.55
N GLU A 110 10.82 -44.17 -20.75
CA GLU A 110 11.03 -45.63 -20.84
C GLU A 110 11.10 -46.31 -19.48
N ASP A 111 11.30 -45.56 -18.39
CA ASP A 111 11.40 -46.14 -17.06
C ASP A 111 10.01 -46.38 -16.45
N ALA A 112 9.74 -47.65 -16.12
CA ALA A 112 8.49 -48.06 -15.52
C ALA A 112 8.24 -47.43 -14.14
N THR A 113 9.29 -47.09 -13.38
CA THR A 113 9.11 -46.46 -12.06
C THR A 113 8.69 -45.00 -12.20
N THR A 114 9.29 -44.27 -13.13
CA THR A 114 8.95 -42.90 -13.47
C THR A 114 7.53 -42.78 -14.03
N GLN A 115 7.13 -43.69 -14.93
CA GLN A 115 5.75 -43.74 -15.42
C GLN A 115 4.73 -43.98 -14.30
N LYS A 116 5.01 -44.90 -13.36
CA LYS A 116 4.12 -45.15 -12.21
C LYS A 116 3.99 -43.91 -11.32
N LEU A 117 5.10 -43.23 -11.05
CA LEU A 117 5.09 -41.98 -10.28
C LEU A 117 4.27 -40.90 -10.99
N PHE A 118 4.50 -40.71 -12.29
CA PHE A 118 3.80 -39.71 -13.09
C PHE A 118 2.29 -39.97 -13.12
N ASN A 119 1.89 -41.23 -13.33
CA ASN A 119 0.48 -41.63 -13.27
C ASN A 119 -0.12 -41.39 -11.88
N ALA A 120 0.60 -41.69 -10.80
CA ALA A 120 0.13 -41.46 -9.43
C ALA A 120 -0.06 -39.97 -9.11
N LEU A 121 0.79 -39.09 -9.67
CA LEU A 121 0.68 -37.64 -9.50
C LEU A 121 -0.53 -37.04 -10.25
N LEU A 122 -0.91 -37.61 -11.39
CA LEU A 122 -2.01 -37.11 -12.22
C LEU A 122 -3.36 -37.76 -11.89
N SER A 123 -3.36 -39.00 -11.40
CA SER A 123 -4.57 -39.71 -10.98
C SER A 123 -5.11 -39.14 -9.66
N LYS A 124 -6.42 -39.27 -9.41
CA LYS A 124 -7.07 -38.90 -8.13
C LYS A 124 -6.29 -39.50 -6.93
N PRO A 125 -5.96 -38.71 -5.89
CA PRO A 125 -6.45 -37.38 -5.54
C PRO A 125 -5.78 -36.19 -6.26
N GLY A 126 -4.90 -36.45 -7.22
CA GLY A 126 -4.19 -35.45 -8.01
C GLY A 126 -2.89 -34.99 -7.36
N PHE A 127 -2.32 -33.92 -7.90
CA PHE A 127 -1.07 -33.36 -7.43
C PHE A 127 -1.28 -32.59 -6.10
N GLY A 128 -0.73 -33.12 -5.01
CA GLY A 128 -0.79 -32.51 -3.68
C GLY A 128 -1.74 -33.23 -2.72
N THR A 129 -2.09 -32.58 -1.61
CA THR A 129 -2.83 -33.20 -0.51
C THR A 129 -4.26 -32.69 -0.36
N ARG A 130 -4.69 -31.78 -1.23
CA ARG A 130 -5.98 -31.06 -1.12
C ARG A 130 -7.20 -31.98 -1.09
N CYS A 131 -7.16 -33.05 -1.89
CA CYS A 131 -8.29 -33.97 -2.09
C CYS A 131 -8.04 -35.36 -1.54
N MET A 132 -7.10 -35.49 -0.60
CA MET A 132 -6.95 -36.73 0.15
C MET A 132 -8.18 -37.00 1.01
N GLU A 133 -8.54 -38.27 1.11
CA GLU A 133 -9.66 -38.72 1.94
C GLU A 133 -9.43 -38.34 3.41
N GLY A 134 -10.46 -37.76 4.05
CA GLY A 134 -10.39 -37.31 5.45
C GLY A 134 -9.85 -35.90 5.67
N TYR A 135 -9.47 -35.17 4.61
CA TYR A 135 -9.00 -33.78 4.70
C TYR A 135 -9.93 -32.83 3.93
N THR A 136 -10.45 -31.80 4.61
CA THR A 136 -11.35 -30.80 3.99
C THR A 136 -10.92 -29.40 4.37
N ILE A 137 -10.81 -28.51 3.39
CA ILE A 137 -10.31 -27.15 3.57
C ILE A 137 -11.47 -26.16 3.48
N PRO A 138 -11.71 -25.33 4.50
CA PRO A 138 -12.76 -24.32 4.47
C PRO A 138 -12.56 -23.35 3.30
N GLY A 139 -13.59 -23.17 2.47
CA GLY A 139 -13.54 -22.24 1.32
C GLY A 139 -12.87 -22.77 0.06
N ALA A 140 -12.30 -23.99 0.09
CA ALA A 140 -11.62 -24.60 -1.05
C ALA A 140 -12.07 -26.07 -1.25
N PRO A 141 -13.35 -26.31 -1.63
CA PRO A 141 -13.83 -27.66 -1.89
C PRO A 141 -13.03 -28.32 -3.03
N CYS A 142 -12.98 -29.64 -3.01
CA CYS A 142 -12.44 -30.42 -4.12
C CYS A 142 -13.43 -30.42 -5.27
N SER A 143 -13.15 -29.64 -6.30
CA SER A 143 -13.77 -29.76 -7.60
C SER A 143 -13.09 -30.88 -8.37
N VAL A 144 -13.85 -31.78 -8.98
CA VAL A 144 -13.30 -32.72 -9.95
C VAL A 144 -12.94 -31.91 -11.19
N GLY A 145 -11.66 -31.66 -11.41
CA GLY A 145 -11.18 -31.08 -12.65
C GLY A 145 -11.32 -32.06 -13.81
N GLU A 146 -11.30 -31.53 -15.03
CA GLU A 146 -11.33 -32.34 -16.25
C GLU A 146 -10.08 -33.23 -16.30
N GLU A 147 -10.27 -34.55 -16.48
CA GLU A 147 -9.16 -35.52 -16.58
C GLU A 147 -8.47 -35.47 -17.96
N GLU A 148 -9.01 -34.69 -18.91
CA GLU A 148 -8.52 -34.60 -20.28
C GLU A 148 -7.54 -33.44 -20.45
N TRP A 149 -6.43 -33.72 -21.14
CA TRP A 149 -5.45 -32.71 -21.49
C TRP A 149 -6.01 -31.77 -22.54
N SER A 150 -6.05 -30.48 -22.24
CA SER A 150 -6.43 -29.42 -23.18
C SER A 150 -5.21 -28.59 -23.56
N GLN A 151 -5.14 -28.15 -24.82
CA GLN A 151 -4.14 -27.20 -25.26
C GLN A 151 -4.79 -25.83 -25.45
N ALA A 152 -4.14 -24.79 -24.93
CA ALA A 152 -4.61 -23.42 -25.13
C ALA A 152 -4.57 -23.05 -26.63
N PRO A 153 -5.58 -22.33 -27.15
CA PRO A 153 -5.59 -21.90 -28.54
C PRO A 153 -4.38 -21.00 -28.81
N VAL A 154 -3.63 -21.31 -29.87
CA VAL A 154 -2.44 -20.57 -30.28
C VAL A 154 -2.78 -19.73 -31.52
N PRO A 155 -2.46 -18.43 -31.53
CA PRO A 155 -2.63 -17.59 -32.71
C PRO A 155 -1.88 -18.09 -33.95
N GLU A 156 -2.47 -17.95 -35.14
CA GLU A 156 -1.89 -18.45 -36.40
C GLU A 156 -0.50 -17.84 -36.69
N ASN A 157 -0.28 -16.56 -36.34
CA ASN A 157 1.01 -15.92 -36.53
C ASN A 157 2.14 -16.60 -35.74
N VAL A 158 1.85 -17.17 -34.58
CA VAL A 158 2.82 -17.93 -33.77
C VAL A 158 3.04 -19.32 -34.37
N ILE A 159 1.96 -19.98 -34.82
CA ILE A 159 2.05 -21.29 -35.48
C ILE A 159 2.96 -21.21 -36.72
N GLU A 160 2.80 -20.17 -37.54
CA GLU A 160 3.64 -19.97 -38.74
C GLU A 160 5.13 -19.80 -38.41
N ILE A 161 5.48 -19.15 -37.29
CA ILE A 161 6.88 -19.00 -36.85
C ILE A 161 7.50 -20.38 -36.58
N PHE A 162 6.77 -21.25 -35.89
CA PHE A 162 7.25 -22.61 -35.59
C PHE A 162 7.29 -23.50 -36.83
N GLN A 163 6.40 -23.33 -37.79
CA GLN A 163 6.39 -24.11 -39.04
C GLN A 163 7.46 -23.69 -40.06
N LYS A 164 7.77 -22.39 -40.16
CA LYS A 164 8.70 -21.84 -41.16
C LYS A 164 10.15 -21.73 -40.67
N GLY A 165 10.35 -21.68 -39.35
CA GLY A 165 11.67 -21.49 -38.75
C GLY A 165 12.54 -22.75 -38.75
N ASN A 166 13.85 -22.55 -38.64
CA ASN A 166 14.83 -23.63 -38.43
C ASN A 166 15.19 -23.69 -36.95
N TRP A 167 14.45 -24.50 -36.19
CA TRP A 167 14.58 -24.62 -34.73
C TRP A 167 15.39 -25.85 -34.36
N THR A 168 16.23 -25.73 -33.33
CA THR A 168 17.00 -26.86 -32.77
C THR A 168 16.68 -27.03 -31.29
N MET A 169 17.15 -28.11 -30.68
CA MET A 169 16.99 -28.32 -29.23
C MET A 169 17.65 -27.21 -28.41
N GLU A 170 18.75 -26.65 -28.89
CA GLU A 170 19.47 -25.54 -28.25
C GLU A 170 18.78 -24.20 -28.46
N ASN A 171 18.08 -24.01 -29.59
CA ASN A 171 17.33 -22.81 -29.88
C ASN A 171 15.91 -23.17 -30.37
N PRO A 172 15.01 -23.56 -29.44
CA PRO A 172 13.70 -24.09 -29.78
C PRO A 172 12.65 -23.01 -30.08
N SER A 173 12.96 -21.73 -29.83
CA SER A 173 12.03 -20.62 -30.03
C SER A 173 12.79 -19.31 -30.32
N PRO A 174 12.10 -18.26 -30.81
CA PRO A 174 12.67 -16.94 -30.97
C PRO A 174 13.27 -16.40 -29.66
N SER A 175 14.49 -15.86 -29.71
CA SER A 175 15.16 -15.30 -28.53
C SER A 175 14.64 -13.91 -28.17
N CYS A 176 14.56 -13.62 -26.86
CA CYS A 176 14.29 -12.26 -26.38
C CYS A 176 15.51 -11.36 -26.48
N ILE A 177 15.27 -10.06 -26.63
CA ILE A 177 16.32 -9.03 -26.64
C ILE A 177 16.50 -8.51 -25.20
N CYS A 178 17.68 -8.75 -24.64
CA CYS A 178 18.09 -8.25 -23.33
C CYS A 178 18.83 -6.90 -23.44
N SER A 179 19.12 -6.29 -22.28
CA SER A 179 19.91 -5.06 -22.18
C SER A 179 21.25 -5.19 -22.94
N LYS A 180 21.56 -4.20 -23.79
CA LYS A 180 22.81 -4.10 -24.55
C LYS A 180 23.58 -2.84 -24.10
N ASN A 181 24.86 -2.73 -24.47
CA ASN A 181 25.69 -1.56 -24.09
C ASN A 181 25.06 -0.21 -24.47
N ASN A 182 24.25 -0.17 -25.55
CA ASN A 182 23.57 1.03 -26.04
C ASN A 182 22.11 1.16 -25.57
N ILE A 183 21.52 0.12 -24.96
CA ILE A 183 20.11 0.09 -24.56
C ILE A 183 20.02 -0.57 -23.18
N LYS A 184 19.83 0.24 -22.14
CA LYS A 184 19.68 -0.22 -20.75
C LYS A 184 18.21 -0.38 -20.42
N THR A 185 17.72 -1.61 -20.39
CA THR A 185 16.35 -1.95 -20.00
C THR A 185 16.34 -2.98 -18.88
N ILE A 186 15.39 -2.84 -17.95
CA ILE A 186 15.23 -3.76 -16.82
C ILE A 186 14.49 -5.03 -17.26
N LEU A 187 13.52 -4.90 -18.19
CA LEU A 187 12.79 -6.03 -18.76
C LEU A 187 13.29 -6.37 -20.17
N PRO A 188 13.33 -7.66 -20.54
CA PRO A 188 13.62 -8.09 -21.90
C PRO A 188 12.43 -7.78 -22.83
N VAL A 189 12.73 -7.53 -24.11
CA VAL A 189 11.72 -7.38 -25.16
C VAL A 189 11.65 -8.69 -25.94
N CYS A 190 10.52 -9.38 -25.84
CA CYS A 190 10.32 -10.69 -26.45
C CYS A 190 9.40 -10.62 -27.68
N PRO A 191 9.79 -11.18 -28.83
CA PRO A 191 8.90 -11.31 -29.98
C PRO A 191 7.80 -12.36 -29.74
N ALA A 192 6.78 -12.38 -30.59
CA ALA A 192 5.73 -13.40 -30.53
C ALA A 192 6.32 -14.82 -30.68
N GLY A 193 5.83 -15.77 -29.87
CA GLY A 193 6.34 -17.14 -29.82
C GLY A 193 7.64 -17.33 -29.03
N ALA A 194 8.25 -16.26 -28.50
CA ALA A 194 9.36 -16.40 -27.57
C ALA A 194 8.88 -17.14 -26.30
N GLY A 195 9.58 -18.23 -25.95
CA GLY A 195 9.17 -19.13 -24.86
C GLY A 195 8.50 -20.42 -25.31
N GLY A 196 8.23 -20.59 -26.61
CA GLY A 196 7.66 -21.83 -27.14
C GLY A 196 6.14 -21.83 -27.24
N LEU A 197 5.60 -22.96 -27.71
CA LEU A 197 4.16 -23.20 -27.69
C LEU A 197 3.70 -23.52 -26.26
N PRO A 198 2.47 -23.14 -25.87
CA PRO A 198 1.95 -23.47 -24.55
C PRO A 198 1.86 -24.99 -24.40
N PRO A 199 2.34 -25.55 -23.28
CA PRO A 199 2.20 -26.97 -23.00
C PRO A 199 0.72 -27.33 -22.79
N PRO A 200 0.35 -28.60 -22.99
CA PRO A 200 -0.97 -29.08 -22.62
C PRO A 200 -1.18 -28.94 -21.11
N GLN A 201 -2.42 -28.70 -20.70
CA GLN A 201 -2.82 -28.43 -19.33
C GLN A 201 -3.99 -29.35 -18.96
N VAL A 202 -4.05 -29.75 -17.70
CA VAL A 202 -5.15 -30.54 -17.13
C VAL A 202 -5.49 -29.94 -15.77
N CYS A 203 -6.79 -29.82 -15.47
CA CYS A 203 -7.23 -29.34 -14.16
C CYS A 203 -7.25 -30.52 -13.19
N GLY A 204 -6.38 -30.48 -12.18
CA GLY A 204 -6.36 -31.42 -11.07
C GLY A 204 -7.32 -31.03 -9.94
#